data_AF-A0A0D2FDF1-F1
#
_entry.id   AF-A0A0D2FDF1-F1
#
_cell.length_a   1.000
_cell.length_b   1.000
_cell.length_c   1.000
_cell.angle_alpha   90.00
_cell.angle_beta   90.00
_cell.angle_gamma   90.00
#
_symmetry.space_group_name_H-M   'P 1'
#
loop_
_entity.id
_entity.type
_entity.pdbx_description
1 polymer ?
#
loop_
_entity_poly.entity_id
_entity_poly.type
_entity_poly.pdbx_seq_one_letter_code
_entity_poly.pdbx_strand_id
1 'polypeptide(L)'
;MSSSRQWPGERHPTRWDVHDANESPAVTFLDRFRAALLHSEGAEEDCLLDSDSVIDSSENMNTSVRSYTYPMALLSDVPATPSEEQLERLQAAFFNSFKQHIFMNAIDVVGSPSDSLPPYLQFALACVGSMTSPEDACVFTTPNGTVEIDVAAHLFVAGVNLWSVMLEVDNRETRLLEAVVAAVLLVTYGVLSADRNVWRKSSGVLCNIVTISRRLHLTDGYSPIYTSGELPEKDFSMKSSLISFMLLTDIMQAVHCGLTPNYSTSELFIKMPSSNHQFRTIYNSLTHGYTVPPDVKSREDALLILTALLGDIIYMQRCHLSIPLQSDHHSLALRNPYTPLSSTSETSRLTADMMAALARWEQHFQQQGDNDIRALYYFTKVQLMCPGIWELPRLARYGADSPSSEPPSTKDFEIPDKAIDLAWLVFDNCDKASKVPERKVAIWLPIVLFMSSLVIWKKLHSQHPTDLKHGTLRVLGMFKDEIAKLPWPCCAEMTNTLDRLMKN
;
A
#
# COMPACT_ATOMS: atom_id res chain seq x y z
N MET A 1 -14.41 -30.08 -38.55
CA MET A 1 -15.11 -29.47 -37.41
C MET A 1 -14.04 -28.94 -36.45
N SER A 2 -13.98 -27.61 -36.34
CA SER A 2 -12.86 -26.86 -35.73
C SER A 2 -12.94 -26.87 -34.20
N SER A 3 -11.89 -27.36 -33.55
CA SER A 3 -11.71 -27.36 -32.09
C SER A 3 -10.75 -26.24 -31.65
N SER A 4 -11.10 -24.99 -31.92
CA SER A 4 -10.29 -23.83 -31.49
C SER A 4 -11.16 -22.72 -30.88
N ARG A 5 -11.82 -23.05 -29.78
CA ARG A 5 -12.29 -22.10 -28.76
C ARG A 5 -12.20 -22.80 -27.42
N GLN A 6 -11.00 -22.95 -26.90
CA GLN A 6 -10.82 -23.27 -25.49
C GLN A 6 -10.21 -22.04 -24.85
N TRP A 7 -10.96 -21.45 -23.94
CA TRP A 7 -10.52 -20.28 -23.19
C TRP A 7 -9.33 -20.72 -22.30
N PRO A 8 -8.28 -19.90 -22.09
CA PRO A 8 -7.13 -20.32 -21.28
C PRO A 8 -7.50 -20.80 -19.87
N GLY A 9 -8.62 -20.30 -19.32
CA GLY A 9 -9.19 -20.74 -18.04
C GLY A 9 -9.86 -22.11 -18.03
N GLU A 10 -10.04 -22.76 -19.19
CA GLU A 10 -10.56 -24.14 -19.30
C GLU A 10 -9.44 -25.19 -19.30
N ARG A 11 -8.16 -24.77 -19.31
CA ARG A 11 -7.02 -25.68 -19.21
C ARG A 11 -6.82 -26.10 -17.76
N HIS A 12 -6.68 -27.39 -17.51
CA HIS A 12 -6.25 -27.89 -16.20
C HIS A 12 -4.75 -27.67 -16.05
N PRO A 13 -4.30 -27.02 -14.97
CA PRO A 13 -2.89 -26.74 -14.79
C PRO A 13 -2.10 -28.05 -14.69
N THR A 14 -1.06 -28.17 -15.51
CA THR A 14 -0.17 -29.33 -15.52
C THR A 14 1.14 -29.01 -14.81
N ARG A 15 1.82 -30.03 -14.31
CA ARG A 15 3.15 -29.88 -13.68
C ARG A 15 4.22 -29.29 -14.62
N TRP A 16 3.93 -29.21 -15.92
CA TRP A 16 4.83 -28.72 -16.96
C TRP A 16 4.57 -27.26 -17.34
N ASP A 17 3.47 -26.65 -16.89
CA ASP A 17 3.12 -25.28 -17.26
C ASP A 17 4.17 -24.26 -16.80
N VAL A 18 4.87 -24.55 -15.69
CA VAL A 18 6.01 -23.74 -15.21
C VAL A 18 7.23 -23.88 -16.12
N HIS A 19 7.44 -25.06 -16.72
CA HIS A 19 8.53 -25.27 -17.67
C HIS A 19 8.21 -24.58 -19.00
N ASP A 20 7.00 -24.79 -19.53
CA ASP A 20 6.51 -24.23 -20.79
C ASP A 20 6.48 -22.68 -20.75
N ALA A 21 6.12 -22.07 -19.61
CA ALA A 21 6.15 -20.62 -19.43
C ALA A 21 7.58 -20.02 -19.34
N ASN A 22 8.58 -20.85 -19.05
CA ASN A 22 9.98 -20.46 -18.98
C ASN A 22 10.74 -20.77 -20.28
N GLU A 23 10.16 -21.55 -21.20
CA GLU A 23 10.72 -21.74 -22.53
C GLU A 23 10.62 -20.44 -23.34
N SER A 24 11.66 -20.17 -24.14
CA SER A 24 11.59 -19.06 -25.09
C SER A 24 10.52 -19.40 -26.13
N PRO A 25 9.59 -18.48 -26.47
CA PRO A 25 8.64 -18.74 -27.54
C PRO A 25 9.41 -19.21 -28.77
N ALA A 26 8.92 -20.24 -29.44
CA ALA A 26 9.57 -20.73 -30.66
C ALA A 26 9.82 -19.53 -31.59
N VAL A 27 10.97 -19.50 -32.27
CA VAL A 27 11.33 -18.41 -33.19
C VAL A 27 10.21 -18.16 -34.21
N THR A 28 9.50 -19.23 -34.59
CA THR A 28 8.31 -19.20 -35.46
C THR A 28 7.11 -18.48 -34.85
N PHE A 29 6.95 -18.45 -33.53
CA PHE A 29 5.94 -17.64 -32.83
C PHE A 29 6.31 -16.16 -32.87
N LEU A 30 7.56 -15.81 -32.58
CA LEU A 30 8.06 -14.43 -32.68
C LEU A 30 8.00 -13.90 -34.11
N ASP A 31 8.30 -14.75 -35.11
CA ASP A 31 8.18 -14.41 -36.53
C ASP A 31 6.73 -14.26 -36.96
N ARG A 32 5.80 -15.11 -36.46
CA ARG A 32 4.37 -14.96 -36.70
C ARG A 32 3.76 -13.76 -35.98
N PHE A 33 4.26 -13.42 -34.80
CA PHE A 33 3.83 -12.26 -34.05
C PHE A 33 4.35 -10.96 -34.69
N ARG A 34 5.62 -10.93 -35.14
CA ARG A 34 6.17 -9.85 -35.96
C ARG A 34 5.46 -9.73 -37.29
N ALA A 35 5.19 -10.84 -37.98
CA ALA A 35 4.40 -10.83 -39.20
C ALA A 35 2.97 -10.34 -38.94
N ALA A 36 2.32 -10.75 -37.84
CA ALA A 36 1.00 -10.25 -37.47
C ALA A 36 1.00 -8.76 -37.07
N LEU A 37 2.09 -8.25 -36.50
CA LEU A 37 2.31 -6.83 -36.23
C LEU A 37 2.56 -6.03 -37.53
N LEU A 38 3.36 -6.57 -38.45
CA LEU A 38 3.67 -5.96 -39.75
C LEU A 38 2.50 -6.05 -40.75
N HIS A 39 1.62 -7.05 -40.59
CA HIS A 39 0.37 -7.20 -41.34
C HIS A 39 -0.84 -6.67 -40.55
N SER A 40 -0.63 -5.89 -39.48
CA SER A 40 -1.72 -5.17 -38.83
C SER A 40 -2.12 -3.97 -39.72
N GLU A 41 -3.41 -3.91 -40.07
CA GLU A 41 -3.95 -2.90 -41.00
C GLU A 41 -3.68 -1.47 -40.48
N GLY A 42 -2.78 -0.80 -41.20
CA GLY A 42 -2.20 0.51 -40.90
C GLY A 42 -0.72 0.61 -41.34
N ALA A 43 -0.03 -0.51 -41.55
CA ALA A 43 1.31 -0.57 -42.13
C ALA A 43 1.32 -0.71 -43.67
N GLU A 44 0.16 -0.57 -44.33
CA GLU A 44 0.06 -0.54 -45.80
C GLU A 44 0.14 0.88 -46.38
N GLU A 45 0.02 1.94 -45.57
CA GLU A 45 0.04 3.32 -46.08
C GLU A 45 1.44 3.92 -46.27
N ASP A 46 2.52 3.24 -45.87
CA ASP A 46 3.90 3.70 -46.15
C ASP A 46 4.69 2.81 -47.12
N CYS A 47 4.04 1.78 -47.70
CA CYS A 47 4.65 0.94 -48.73
C CYS A 47 3.86 1.03 -50.03
N LEU A 48 4.25 2.04 -50.82
CA LEU A 48 4.20 2.08 -52.27
C LEU A 48 2.83 2.37 -52.90
N LEU A 49 2.71 3.63 -53.33
CA LEU A 49 2.22 3.99 -54.66
C LEU A 49 2.47 2.87 -55.68
N ASP A 50 1.45 2.10 -56.02
CA ASP A 50 1.27 1.67 -57.41
C ASP A 50 -0.21 1.55 -57.75
N SER A 51 -0.51 1.97 -58.96
CA SER A 51 -1.85 2.23 -59.46
C SER A 51 -2.54 0.93 -59.92
N ASP A 52 -3.87 0.99 -59.95
CA ASP A 52 -4.80 0.05 -60.59
C ASP A 52 -5.07 -1.29 -59.88
N SER A 53 -6.05 -1.29 -58.97
CA SER A 53 -7.08 -2.32 -59.05
C SER A 53 -8.44 -1.81 -58.55
N VAL A 54 -9.36 -1.71 -59.51
CA VAL A 54 -10.80 -1.63 -59.32
C VAL A 54 -11.27 -2.98 -58.76
N ILE A 55 -11.97 -2.99 -57.63
CA ILE A 55 -13.15 -3.85 -57.38
C ILE A 55 -13.99 -3.16 -56.30
N ASP A 56 -15.18 -2.73 -56.73
CA ASP A 56 -16.33 -2.46 -55.87
C ASP A 56 -16.68 -3.71 -55.05
N SER A 57 -16.70 -3.58 -53.73
CA SER A 57 -17.66 -4.34 -52.93
C SER A 57 -18.00 -3.54 -51.68
N SER A 58 -19.20 -2.97 -51.77
CA SER A 58 -20.01 -2.43 -50.68
C SER A 58 -19.99 -3.32 -49.43
N GLU A 59 -19.25 -2.89 -48.41
CA GLU A 59 -19.61 -3.17 -47.03
C GLU A 59 -19.77 -1.83 -46.31
N ASN A 60 -20.95 -1.63 -45.73
CA ASN A 60 -21.20 -0.57 -44.77
C ASN A 60 -20.20 -0.72 -43.61
N MET A 61 -19.06 -0.04 -43.71
CA MET A 61 -18.19 0.27 -42.58
C MET A 61 -18.95 1.23 -41.67
N ASN A 62 -19.78 0.67 -40.79
CA ASN A 62 -20.10 1.31 -39.53
C ASN A 62 -18.74 1.57 -38.84
N THR A 63 -18.31 2.82 -38.89
CA THR A 63 -17.13 3.37 -38.22
C THR A 63 -17.36 3.41 -36.70
N SER A 64 -17.58 2.26 -36.06
CA SER A 64 -17.33 2.10 -34.63
C SER A 64 -15.94 1.52 -34.46
N VAL A 65 -14.98 2.43 -34.39
CA VAL A 65 -13.68 2.36 -33.69
C VAL A 65 -13.34 0.98 -33.11
N ARG A 66 -12.31 0.36 -33.71
CA ARG A 66 -11.67 -0.89 -33.30
C ARG A 66 -11.39 -0.91 -31.79
N SER A 67 -12.05 -1.79 -31.04
CA SER A 67 -11.75 -2.02 -29.62
C SER A 67 -10.52 -2.94 -29.52
N TYR A 68 -9.42 -2.44 -28.94
CA TYR A 68 -8.30 -3.30 -28.54
C TYR A 68 -8.81 -4.42 -27.61
N THR A 69 -8.18 -5.59 -27.65
CA THR A 69 -8.46 -6.71 -26.75
C THR A 69 -7.48 -6.73 -25.57
N TYR A 70 -7.86 -7.37 -24.47
CA TYR A 70 -6.98 -7.56 -23.31
C TYR A 70 -5.66 -8.26 -23.72
N PRO A 71 -4.49 -7.82 -23.22
CA PRO A 71 -4.26 -6.76 -22.23
C PRO A 71 -4.16 -5.34 -22.82
N MET A 72 -4.01 -5.19 -24.14
CA MET A 72 -3.82 -3.89 -24.81
C MET A 72 -5.01 -2.93 -24.65
N ALA A 73 -6.21 -3.46 -24.42
CA ALA A 73 -7.39 -2.69 -24.04
C ALA A 73 -7.14 -1.76 -22.84
N LEU A 74 -6.27 -2.14 -21.90
CA LEU A 74 -5.92 -1.32 -20.73
C LEU A 74 -5.21 -0.01 -21.13
N LEU A 75 -4.57 0.04 -22.30
CA LEU A 75 -3.92 1.25 -22.82
C LEU A 75 -4.90 2.20 -23.51
N SER A 76 -6.11 1.73 -23.85
CA SER A 76 -7.15 2.56 -24.44
C SER A 76 -7.77 3.52 -23.42
N ASP A 77 -7.72 3.15 -22.13
CA ASP A 77 -8.24 3.93 -21.00
C ASP A 77 -7.16 4.80 -20.33
N VAL A 78 -6.01 5.00 -20.96
CA VAL A 78 -4.92 5.83 -20.40
C VAL A 78 -5.27 7.31 -20.60
N PRO A 79 -5.35 8.10 -19.51
CA PRO A 79 -5.62 9.53 -19.64
C PRO A 79 -4.45 10.26 -20.30
N ALA A 80 -4.70 11.46 -20.81
CA ALA A 80 -3.65 12.31 -21.36
C ALA A 80 -2.52 12.51 -20.33
N THR A 81 -1.29 12.16 -20.74
CA THR A 81 -0.11 12.26 -19.88
C THR A 81 0.50 13.67 -19.95
N PRO A 82 1.15 14.13 -18.88
CA PRO A 82 1.89 15.39 -18.89
C PRO A 82 2.96 15.43 -19.98
N SER A 83 3.39 16.64 -20.36
CA SER A 83 4.56 16.81 -21.22
C SER A 83 5.84 16.28 -20.54
N GLU A 84 6.86 15.96 -21.33
CA GLU A 84 8.14 15.45 -20.83
C GLU A 84 8.77 16.41 -19.81
N GLU A 85 8.78 17.72 -20.08
CA GLU A 85 9.28 18.75 -19.16
C GLU A 85 8.53 18.77 -17.81
N GLN A 86 7.20 18.59 -17.84
CA GLN A 86 6.40 18.51 -16.63
C GLN A 86 6.68 17.21 -15.87
N LEU A 87 6.83 16.10 -16.58
CA LEU A 87 7.14 14.81 -15.99
C LEU A 87 8.51 14.85 -15.29
N GLU A 88 9.52 15.46 -15.91
CA GLU A 88 10.83 15.71 -15.30
C GLU A 88 10.74 16.57 -14.04
N ARG A 89 9.94 17.65 -14.07
CA ARG A 89 9.73 18.51 -12.89
C ARG A 89 9.10 17.76 -11.73
N LEU A 90 8.10 16.92 -11.99
CA LEU A 90 7.45 16.09 -10.97
C LEU A 90 8.39 15.01 -10.42
N GLN A 91 9.22 14.41 -11.27
CA GLN A 91 10.27 13.50 -10.83
C GLN A 91 11.29 14.21 -9.93
N ALA A 92 11.72 15.42 -10.28
CA ALA A 92 12.59 16.23 -9.44
C ALA A 92 11.95 16.53 -8.08
N ALA A 93 10.63 16.81 -8.05
CA ALA A 93 9.90 16.97 -6.79
C ALA A 93 10.00 15.71 -5.92
N PHE A 94 9.80 14.52 -6.48
CA PHE A 94 9.97 13.25 -5.76
C PHE A 94 11.36 13.12 -5.12
N PHE A 95 12.44 13.43 -5.86
CA PHE A 95 13.81 13.33 -5.35
C PHE A 95 14.11 14.35 -4.25
N ASN A 96 13.48 15.53 -4.30
CA ASN A 96 13.64 16.59 -3.30
C ASN A 96 12.80 16.36 -2.04
N SER A 97 11.73 15.56 -2.11
CA SER A 97 10.81 15.31 -1.01
C SER A 97 10.80 13.83 -0.59
N PHE A 98 10.02 12.99 -1.27
CA PHE A 98 9.68 11.63 -0.86
C PHE A 98 10.88 10.68 -0.88
N LYS A 99 11.90 10.94 -1.71
CA LYS A 99 13.14 10.17 -1.69
C LYS A 99 13.85 10.19 -0.33
N GLN A 100 13.63 11.24 0.47
CA GLN A 100 14.14 11.35 1.84
C GLN A 100 13.36 10.51 2.86
N HIS A 101 12.29 9.83 2.44
CA HIS A 101 11.56 8.90 3.30
C HIS A 101 12.50 7.82 3.86
N ILE A 102 12.28 7.43 5.12
CA ILE A 102 13.18 6.60 5.96
C ILE A 102 13.71 5.37 5.22
N PHE A 103 12.84 4.62 4.53
CA PHE A 103 13.27 3.46 3.74
C PHE A 103 13.66 3.78 2.29
N MET A 104 13.11 4.86 1.72
CA MET A 104 13.37 5.20 0.31
C MET A 104 14.77 5.75 0.10
N ASN A 105 15.37 6.40 1.09
CA ASN A 105 16.69 7.01 0.98
C ASN A 105 17.76 5.97 0.56
N ALA A 106 17.70 4.76 1.11
CA ALA A 106 18.62 3.68 0.82
C ALA A 106 18.34 2.91 -0.50
N ILE A 107 17.21 3.17 -1.16
CA ILE A 107 16.83 2.49 -2.42
C ILE A 107 17.46 3.22 -3.60
N ASP A 108 18.34 2.58 -4.36
CA ASP A 108 18.92 3.20 -5.56
C ASP A 108 17.87 3.21 -6.69
N VAL A 109 17.29 4.38 -6.96
CA VAL A 109 16.24 4.57 -7.98
C VAL A 109 16.83 5.10 -9.29
N VAL A 110 18.07 5.58 -9.25
CA VAL A 110 18.75 6.24 -10.37
C VAL A 110 19.79 5.27 -10.91
N GLY A 111 19.57 4.76 -12.13
CA GLY A 111 20.62 4.10 -12.91
C GLY A 111 21.77 5.07 -13.19
N SER A 112 22.86 4.58 -13.79
CA SER A 112 23.95 5.47 -14.23
C SER A 112 23.38 6.67 -15.02
N PRO A 113 23.93 7.90 -14.88
CA PRO A 113 23.38 9.13 -15.48
C PRO A 113 23.27 9.14 -17.02
N SER A 114 23.62 8.03 -17.68
CA SER A 114 23.49 7.78 -19.12
C SER A 114 22.20 7.09 -19.53
N ASP A 115 21.46 6.47 -18.61
CA ASP A 115 20.36 5.57 -18.94
C ASP A 115 19.01 6.29 -18.73
N SER A 116 18.20 6.34 -19.78
CA SER A 116 16.84 6.86 -19.68
C SER A 116 16.01 5.96 -18.76
N LEU A 117 15.34 6.55 -17.76
CA LEU A 117 14.46 5.81 -16.86
C LEU A 117 13.34 5.14 -17.66
N PRO A 118 12.94 3.91 -17.32
CA PRO A 118 11.85 3.27 -18.03
C PRO A 118 10.51 4.00 -17.77
N PRO A 119 9.58 4.06 -18.75
CA PRO A 119 8.38 4.90 -18.66
C PRO A 119 7.49 4.61 -17.44
N TYR A 120 7.35 3.34 -17.04
CA TYR A 120 6.58 2.95 -15.85
C TYR A 120 7.16 3.53 -14.55
N LEU A 121 8.50 3.63 -14.46
CA LEU A 121 9.17 4.21 -13.31
C LEU A 121 9.05 5.73 -13.35
N GLN A 122 9.17 6.36 -14.52
CA GLN A 122 8.93 7.80 -14.66
C GLN A 122 7.53 8.20 -14.19
N PHE A 123 6.49 7.47 -14.61
CA PHE A 123 5.11 7.72 -14.16
C PHE A 123 4.94 7.49 -12.66
N ALA A 124 5.53 6.44 -12.09
CA ALA A 124 5.45 6.17 -10.66
C ALA A 124 6.13 7.27 -9.81
N LEU A 125 7.32 7.72 -10.23
CA LEU A 125 8.05 8.80 -9.57
C LEU A 125 7.31 10.12 -9.67
N ALA A 126 6.81 10.47 -10.86
CA ALA A 126 6.03 11.68 -11.07
C ALA A 126 4.70 11.66 -10.30
N CYS A 127 4.05 10.49 -10.21
CA CYS A 127 2.82 10.32 -9.42
C CYS A 127 3.06 10.68 -7.95
N VAL A 128 4.09 10.11 -7.32
CA VAL A 128 4.43 10.42 -5.92
C VAL A 128 4.98 11.83 -5.75
N GLY A 129 5.76 12.30 -6.72
CA GLY A 129 6.27 13.68 -6.76
C GLY A 129 5.14 14.71 -6.80
N SER A 130 4.09 14.47 -7.58
CA SER A 130 2.94 15.37 -7.69
C SER A 130 2.16 15.52 -6.38
N MET A 131 2.07 14.46 -5.56
CA MET A 131 1.44 14.56 -4.23
C MET A 131 2.24 15.41 -3.25
N THR A 132 3.56 15.36 -3.34
CA THR A 132 4.47 16.01 -2.37
C THR A 132 4.94 17.39 -2.81
N SER A 133 4.58 17.80 -4.02
CA SER A 133 4.88 19.10 -4.58
C SER A 133 3.87 20.16 -4.10
N PRO A 134 4.28 21.43 -3.92
CA PRO A 134 3.34 22.52 -3.68
C PRO A 134 2.33 22.67 -4.83
N GLU A 135 1.08 23.04 -4.49
CA GLU A 135 -0.10 23.06 -5.38
C GLU A 135 0.15 23.80 -6.72
N ASP A 136 0.95 24.86 -6.72
CA ASP A 136 1.28 25.66 -7.92
C ASP A 136 2.00 24.87 -9.03
N ALA A 137 2.64 23.73 -8.71
CA ALA A 137 3.36 22.90 -9.69
C ALA A 137 2.50 21.82 -10.35
N CYS A 138 1.26 21.62 -9.89
CA CYS A 138 0.38 20.54 -10.32
C CYS A 138 -0.70 20.98 -11.32
N VAL A 139 -0.69 22.26 -11.75
CA VAL A 139 -1.67 22.77 -12.71
C VAL A 139 -1.32 22.34 -14.13
N PHE A 140 -2.12 21.42 -14.68
CA PHE A 140 -2.02 20.97 -16.07
C PHE A 140 -3.10 21.64 -16.93
N THR A 141 -2.69 22.38 -17.97
CA THR A 141 -3.59 22.84 -19.04
C THR A 141 -3.73 21.75 -20.09
N THR A 142 -4.90 21.12 -20.18
CA THR A 142 -5.24 20.30 -21.35
C THR A 142 -5.39 21.19 -22.59
N PRO A 143 -5.18 20.67 -23.81
CA PRO A 143 -5.44 21.41 -25.05
C PRO A 143 -6.90 21.90 -25.19
N ASN A 144 -7.84 21.38 -24.39
CA ASN A 144 -9.26 21.77 -24.38
C ASN A 144 -9.66 22.74 -23.24
N GLY A 145 -8.71 23.30 -22.50
CA GLY A 145 -8.95 24.31 -21.46
C GLY A 145 -8.38 23.96 -20.09
N THR A 146 -8.49 24.92 -19.16
CA THR A 146 -8.10 24.81 -17.74
C THR A 146 -9.15 24.01 -16.97
N VAL A 147 -9.08 22.68 -17.04
CA VAL A 147 -9.71 21.82 -16.04
C VAL A 147 -8.63 21.47 -15.03
N GLU A 148 -8.84 21.81 -13.77
CA GLU A 148 -8.00 21.39 -12.66
C GLU A 148 -8.15 19.88 -12.51
N ILE A 149 -7.26 19.13 -13.15
CA ILE A 149 -7.25 17.68 -13.18
C ILE A 149 -6.30 17.19 -12.09
N ASP A 150 -6.71 16.16 -11.34
CA ASP A 150 -5.81 15.44 -10.42
C ASP A 150 -4.72 14.70 -11.23
N VAL A 151 -3.59 15.37 -11.41
CA VAL A 151 -2.42 14.88 -12.15
C VAL A 151 -1.91 13.57 -11.54
N ALA A 152 -1.94 13.43 -10.21
CA ALA A 152 -1.50 12.24 -9.52
C ALA A 152 -2.39 11.03 -9.88
N ALA A 153 -3.72 11.23 -9.91
CA ALA A 153 -4.66 10.19 -10.32
C ALA A 153 -4.44 9.74 -11.77
N HIS A 154 -4.19 10.68 -12.69
CA HIS A 154 -3.91 10.36 -14.09
C HIS A 154 -2.60 9.57 -14.25
N LEU A 155 -1.53 10.01 -13.60
CA LEU A 155 -0.25 9.32 -13.60
C LEU A 155 -0.34 7.94 -12.95
N PHE A 156 -1.15 7.78 -11.90
CA PHE A 156 -1.43 6.49 -11.30
C PHE A 156 -2.13 5.55 -12.29
N VAL A 157 -3.19 6.00 -12.97
CA VAL A 157 -3.92 5.16 -13.94
C VAL A 157 -3.00 4.77 -15.10
N ALA A 158 -2.24 5.72 -15.65
CA ALA A 158 -1.27 5.46 -16.71
C ALA A 158 -0.20 4.46 -16.27
N GLY A 159 0.41 4.67 -15.10
CA GLY A 159 1.45 3.82 -14.55
C GLY A 159 0.97 2.41 -14.22
N VAL A 160 -0.19 2.26 -13.58
CA VAL A 160 -0.76 0.94 -13.24
C VAL A 160 -1.19 0.19 -14.50
N ASN A 161 -1.84 0.85 -15.46
CA ASN A 161 -2.25 0.18 -16.69
C ASN A 161 -1.02 -0.28 -17.50
N LEU A 162 0.01 0.58 -17.62
CA LEU A 162 1.27 0.22 -18.28
C LEU A 162 1.96 -0.96 -17.58
N TRP A 163 2.09 -0.90 -16.25
CA TRP A 163 2.71 -1.96 -15.47
C TRP A 163 1.94 -3.29 -15.58
N SER A 164 0.61 -3.25 -15.55
CA SER A 164 -0.24 -4.44 -15.75
C SER A 164 -0.09 -5.02 -17.16
N VAL A 165 -0.04 -4.18 -18.20
CA VAL A 165 0.22 -4.65 -19.58
C VAL A 165 1.59 -5.31 -19.67
N MET A 166 2.62 -4.71 -19.06
CA MET A 166 3.94 -5.34 -19.00
C MET A 166 3.88 -6.68 -18.29
N LEU A 167 3.19 -6.79 -17.16
CA LEU A 167 3.07 -8.04 -16.40
C LEU A 167 2.51 -9.20 -17.25
N GLU A 168 1.53 -8.88 -18.09
CA GLU A 168 0.80 -9.82 -18.95
C GLU A 168 1.54 -10.14 -20.25
N VAL A 169 2.16 -9.13 -20.89
CA VAL A 169 2.83 -9.26 -22.19
C VAL A 169 4.26 -9.77 -22.02
N ASP A 170 5.00 -9.20 -21.06
CA ASP A 170 6.37 -9.58 -20.75
C ASP A 170 6.60 -9.61 -19.23
N ASN A 171 6.27 -10.75 -18.65
CA ASN A 171 6.45 -10.97 -17.22
C ASN A 171 7.92 -10.82 -16.76
N ARG A 172 8.91 -10.92 -17.67
CA ARG A 172 10.33 -10.78 -17.31
C ARG A 172 10.66 -9.35 -16.92
N GLU A 173 10.12 -8.37 -17.65
CA GLU A 173 10.32 -6.94 -17.35
C GLU A 173 9.78 -6.57 -15.96
N THR A 174 8.65 -7.14 -15.56
CA THR A 174 8.11 -6.89 -14.21
C THR A 174 8.90 -7.51 -13.06
N ARG A 175 9.88 -8.37 -13.38
CA ARG A 175 10.82 -8.95 -12.41
C ARG A 175 12.09 -8.11 -12.26
N LEU A 176 12.21 -6.98 -12.96
CA LEU A 176 13.26 -5.99 -12.71
C LEU A 176 12.99 -5.26 -11.39
N LEU A 177 14.06 -4.85 -10.70
CA LEU A 177 13.92 -4.19 -9.40
C LEU A 177 13.23 -2.84 -9.55
N GLU A 178 13.52 -2.13 -10.64
CA GLU A 178 12.92 -0.87 -11.07
C GLU A 178 11.41 -1.01 -11.23
N ALA A 179 10.95 -2.14 -11.78
CA ALA A 179 9.53 -2.42 -11.94
C ALA A 179 8.84 -2.70 -10.59
N VAL A 180 9.54 -3.36 -9.65
CA VAL A 180 9.05 -3.55 -8.27
C VAL A 180 8.99 -2.21 -7.54
N VAL A 181 10.01 -1.36 -7.67
CA VAL A 181 10.04 0.00 -7.10
C VAL A 181 8.91 0.85 -7.67
N ALA A 182 8.73 0.87 -8.99
CA ALA A 182 7.64 1.61 -9.62
C ALA A 182 6.27 1.16 -9.10
N ALA A 183 6.05 -0.15 -9.00
CA ALA A 183 4.78 -0.67 -8.54
C ALA A 183 4.51 -0.40 -7.06
N VAL A 184 5.51 -0.49 -6.15
CA VAL A 184 5.29 -0.12 -4.73
C VAL A 184 5.01 1.38 -4.56
N LEU A 185 5.62 2.24 -5.39
CA LEU A 185 5.30 3.68 -5.41
C LEU A 185 3.86 3.95 -5.88
N LEU A 186 3.41 3.27 -6.94
CA LEU A 186 2.02 3.35 -7.40
C LEU A 186 1.04 2.81 -6.33
N VAL A 187 1.39 1.71 -5.65
CA VAL A 187 0.60 1.20 -4.53
C VAL A 187 0.56 2.22 -3.39
N THR A 188 1.65 2.93 -3.11
CA THR A 188 1.69 3.97 -2.07
C THR A 188 0.66 5.07 -2.34
N TYR A 189 0.60 5.58 -3.58
CA TYR A 189 -0.49 6.49 -4.00
C TYR A 189 -1.86 5.86 -3.76
N GLY A 190 -2.03 4.62 -4.20
CA GLY A 190 -3.32 3.93 -4.10
C GLY A 190 -3.79 3.72 -2.67
N VAL A 191 -2.90 3.32 -1.76
CA VAL A 191 -3.16 3.19 -0.32
C VAL A 191 -3.55 4.54 0.28
N LEU A 192 -3.00 5.63 -0.22
CA LEU A 192 -3.25 6.98 0.28
C LEU A 192 -4.34 7.72 -0.49
N SER A 193 -5.06 7.06 -1.39
CA SER A 193 -6.25 7.61 -2.06
C SER A 193 -7.51 7.38 -1.21
N ALA A 194 -8.60 8.08 -1.54
CA ALA A 194 -9.94 7.79 -1.01
C ALA A 194 -10.85 7.10 -2.04
N ASP A 195 -10.41 6.98 -3.30
CA ASP A 195 -11.21 6.37 -4.38
C ASP A 195 -11.15 4.83 -4.31
N ARG A 196 -12.32 4.19 -4.23
CA ARG A 196 -12.47 2.73 -4.20
C ARG A 196 -11.93 2.03 -5.44
N ASN A 197 -12.02 2.65 -6.61
CA ASN A 197 -11.48 2.06 -7.84
C ASN A 197 -9.95 2.07 -7.80
N VAL A 198 -9.36 3.16 -7.31
CA VAL A 198 -7.92 3.25 -7.06
C VAL A 198 -7.49 2.20 -6.04
N TRP A 199 -8.23 2.03 -4.92
CA TRP A 199 -7.95 0.97 -3.94
C TRP A 199 -7.99 -0.43 -4.54
N ARG A 200 -9.00 -0.74 -5.36
CA ARG A 200 -9.11 -2.06 -5.98
C ARG A 200 -7.90 -2.34 -6.89
N LYS A 201 -7.50 -1.36 -7.70
CA LYS A 201 -6.32 -1.46 -8.57
C LYS A 201 -5.04 -1.63 -7.73
N SER A 202 -4.86 -0.82 -6.69
CA SER A 202 -3.66 -0.86 -5.85
C SER A 202 -3.54 -2.17 -5.07
N SER A 203 -4.65 -2.73 -4.55
CA SER A 203 -4.64 -4.05 -3.92
C SER A 203 -4.22 -5.15 -4.90
N GLY A 204 -4.71 -5.11 -6.13
CA GLY A 204 -4.30 -6.07 -7.17
C GLY A 204 -2.80 -5.99 -7.47
N VAL A 205 -2.28 -4.77 -7.65
CA VAL A 205 -0.85 -4.53 -7.86
C VAL A 205 -0.04 -4.97 -6.63
N LEU A 206 -0.48 -4.68 -5.40
CA LEU A 206 0.21 -5.11 -4.19
C LEU A 206 0.36 -6.64 -4.13
N CYS A 207 -0.72 -7.39 -4.35
CA CYS A 207 -0.68 -8.85 -4.38
C CYS A 207 0.33 -9.38 -5.41
N ASN A 208 0.37 -8.75 -6.59
CA ASN A 208 1.31 -9.13 -7.65
C ASN A 208 2.76 -8.83 -7.26
N ILE A 209 3.06 -7.65 -6.71
CA ILE A 209 4.43 -7.30 -6.32
C ILE A 209 4.94 -8.12 -5.14
N VAL A 210 4.06 -8.49 -4.19
CA VAL A 210 4.42 -9.41 -3.10
C VAL A 210 4.85 -10.77 -3.69
N THR A 211 4.06 -11.28 -4.66
CA THR A 211 4.37 -12.53 -5.36
C THR A 211 5.67 -12.44 -6.15
N ILE A 212 5.89 -11.35 -6.88
CA ILE A 212 7.14 -11.10 -7.62
C ILE A 212 8.32 -11.02 -6.66
N SER A 213 8.18 -10.34 -5.53
CA SER A 213 9.25 -10.17 -4.54
C SER A 213 9.68 -11.49 -3.91
N ARG A 214 8.72 -12.39 -3.64
CA ARG A 214 9.01 -13.78 -3.22
C ARG A 214 9.76 -14.54 -4.31
N ARG A 215 9.35 -14.43 -5.58
CA ARG A 215 10.02 -15.09 -6.72
C ARG A 215 11.43 -14.55 -6.97
N LEU A 216 11.65 -13.27 -6.71
CA LEU A 216 12.94 -12.62 -6.79
C LEU A 216 13.82 -12.88 -5.56
N HIS A 217 13.33 -13.66 -4.58
CA HIS A 217 14.02 -13.95 -3.33
C HIS A 217 14.45 -12.67 -2.58
N LEU A 218 13.71 -11.57 -2.73
CA LEU A 218 14.01 -10.31 -2.05
C LEU A 218 13.83 -10.42 -0.54
N THR A 219 12.91 -11.29 -0.10
CA THR A 219 12.70 -11.65 1.31
C THR A 219 13.78 -12.55 1.88
N ASP A 220 14.59 -13.20 1.03
CA ASP A 220 15.57 -14.23 1.40
C ASP A 220 17.01 -13.68 1.44
N GLY A 221 17.15 -12.36 1.59
CA GLY A 221 18.41 -11.61 1.48
C GLY A 221 19.56 -12.09 2.36
N TYR A 222 19.35 -13.06 3.25
CA TYR A 222 20.39 -13.72 4.02
C TYR A 222 20.16 -15.22 4.20
N SER A 223 19.84 -15.95 3.13
CA SER A 223 19.86 -17.42 3.19
C SER A 223 21.31 -17.94 3.12
N PRO A 224 21.80 -18.71 4.12
CA PRO A 224 23.17 -19.26 4.14
C PRO A 224 23.44 -20.25 3.00
N ILE A 225 22.41 -20.65 2.25
CA ILE A 225 22.52 -21.52 1.07
C ILE A 225 23.08 -20.74 -0.14
N TYR A 226 22.91 -19.41 -0.18
CA TYR A 226 23.31 -18.56 -1.31
C TYR A 226 24.51 -17.65 -1.03
N THR A 227 25.16 -17.76 0.13
CA THR A 227 26.32 -16.94 0.53
C THR A 227 27.65 -17.37 -0.12
N SER A 228 27.62 -18.03 -1.27
CA SER A 228 28.83 -18.47 -1.99
C SER A 228 29.41 -17.42 -2.95
N GLY A 229 28.81 -16.22 -3.05
CA GLY A 229 29.29 -15.15 -3.93
C GLY A 229 29.50 -13.82 -3.22
N GLU A 230 30.61 -13.14 -3.54
CA GLU A 230 30.98 -11.78 -3.16
C GLU A 230 29.98 -10.73 -3.70
N LEU A 231 28.73 -10.77 -3.25
CA LEU A 231 27.79 -9.68 -3.52
C LEU A 231 28.13 -8.49 -2.61
N PRO A 232 28.21 -7.26 -3.15
CA PRO A 232 28.56 -6.09 -2.36
C PRO A 232 27.48 -5.81 -1.29
N GLU A 233 27.91 -5.45 -0.08
CA GLU A 233 27.02 -5.17 1.07
C GLU A 233 25.93 -4.13 0.76
N LYS A 234 26.21 -3.21 -0.17
CA LYS A 234 25.29 -2.16 -0.64
C LYS A 234 23.99 -2.75 -1.21
N ASP A 235 24.06 -3.87 -1.94
CA ASP A 235 22.89 -4.48 -2.58
C ASP A 235 21.94 -5.11 -1.56
N PHE A 236 22.48 -5.62 -0.44
CA PHE A 236 21.68 -6.20 0.63
C PHE A 236 20.93 -5.14 1.44
N SER A 237 21.56 -3.99 1.71
CA SER A 237 20.92 -2.88 2.41
C SER A 237 19.77 -2.29 1.57
N MET A 238 19.99 -2.12 0.26
CA MET A 238 18.97 -1.65 -0.67
C MET A 238 17.74 -2.60 -0.69
N LYS A 239 17.97 -3.90 -0.87
CA LYS A 239 16.88 -4.91 -0.89
C LYS A 239 16.13 -4.97 0.43
N SER A 240 16.84 -4.91 1.56
CA SER A 240 16.22 -4.91 2.90
C SER A 240 15.36 -3.67 3.11
N SER A 241 15.82 -2.50 2.63
CA SER A 241 15.06 -1.24 2.69
C SER A 241 13.82 -1.28 1.79
N LEU A 242 13.93 -1.85 0.58
CA LEU A 242 12.79 -2.06 -0.30
C LEU A 242 11.73 -2.97 0.34
N ILE A 243 12.12 -4.13 0.87
CA ILE A 243 11.19 -5.02 1.58
C ILE A 243 10.58 -4.34 2.80
N SER A 244 11.36 -3.55 3.55
CA SER A 244 10.85 -2.77 4.69
C SER A 244 9.79 -1.76 4.27
N PHE A 245 9.99 -1.09 3.13
CA PHE A 245 9.01 -0.16 2.56
C PHE A 245 7.75 -0.86 2.03
N MET A 246 7.92 -2.02 1.37
CA MET A 246 6.80 -2.85 0.91
C MET A 246 5.96 -3.36 2.08
N LEU A 247 6.60 -3.83 3.15
CA LEU A 247 5.92 -4.24 4.39
C LEU A 247 5.15 -3.06 4.99
N LEU A 248 5.76 -1.88 5.13
CA LEU A 248 5.08 -0.69 5.64
C LEU A 248 3.83 -0.35 4.80
N THR A 249 3.96 -0.38 3.48
CA THR A 249 2.85 -0.09 2.56
C THR A 249 1.72 -1.11 2.70
N ASP A 250 2.06 -2.40 2.80
CA ASP A 250 1.11 -3.50 3.03
C ASP A 250 0.36 -3.37 4.36
N ILE A 251 1.08 -3.09 5.45
CA ILE A 251 0.46 -2.88 6.77
C ILE A 251 -0.42 -1.63 6.77
N MET A 252 0.01 -0.54 6.14
CA MET A 252 -0.82 0.67 6.03
C MET A 252 -2.07 0.43 5.20
N GLN A 253 -1.99 -0.37 4.13
CA GLN A 253 -3.18 -0.79 3.39
C GLN A 253 -4.11 -1.63 4.27
N ALA A 254 -3.57 -2.57 5.04
CA ALA A 254 -4.36 -3.41 5.94
C ALA A 254 -5.11 -2.57 7.00
N VAL A 255 -4.46 -1.55 7.56
CA VAL A 255 -5.09 -0.61 8.51
C VAL A 255 -6.18 0.23 7.81
N HIS A 256 -5.84 0.86 6.69
CA HIS A 256 -6.72 1.83 6.03
C HIS A 256 -7.95 1.17 5.41
N CYS A 257 -7.77 0.05 4.72
CA CYS A 257 -8.83 -0.66 4.00
C CYS A 257 -9.49 -1.77 4.84
N GLY A 258 -9.00 -2.02 6.06
CA GLY A 258 -9.48 -3.13 6.87
C GLY A 258 -9.26 -4.48 6.19
N LEU A 259 -8.04 -4.74 5.72
CA LEU A 259 -7.62 -6.00 5.10
C LEU A 259 -6.68 -6.78 6.04
N THR A 260 -6.32 -8.00 5.65
CA THR A 260 -5.21 -8.75 6.25
C THR A 260 -3.90 -8.39 5.55
N PRO A 261 -2.78 -8.24 6.28
CA PRO A 261 -1.46 -8.13 5.67
C PRO A 261 -1.15 -9.28 4.71
N ASN A 262 -0.46 -8.99 3.62
CA ASN A 262 0.02 -9.97 2.65
C ASN A 262 1.36 -10.59 3.07
N TYR A 263 2.20 -9.85 3.79
CA TYR A 263 3.45 -10.34 4.33
C TYR A 263 3.28 -10.98 5.71
N SER A 264 3.93 -12.11 5.92
CA SER A 264 4.14 -12.68 7.27
C SER A 264 5.49 -12.25 7.81
N THR A 265 5.57 -11.92 9.10
CA THR A 265 6.86 -11.67 9.77
C THR A 265 7.78 -12.89 9.73
N SER A 266 7.22 -14.09 9.59
CA SER A 266 7.98 -15.35 9.51
C SER A 266 8.73 -15.59 8.20
N GLU A 267 8.31 -14.93 7.11
CA GLU A 267 8.96 -15.04 5.79
C GLU A 267 10.02 -13.95 5.54
N LEU A 268 10.21 -13.02 6.49
CA LEU A 268 11.19 -11.94 6.37
C LEU A 268 12.58 -12.38 6.83
N PHE A 269 13.40 -12.88 5.90
CA PHE A 269 14.82 -13.21 6.11
C PHE A 269 15.74 -12.08 5.61
N ILE A 270 15.42 -10.85 6.04
CA ILE A 270 16.17 -9.64 5.70
C ILE A 270 17.09 -9.22 6.84
N LYS A 271 18.07 -8.35 6.53
CA LYS A 271 18.84 -7.64 7.55
C LYS A 271 18.04 -6.44 8.05
N MET A 272 18.31 -6.05 9.30
CA MET A 272 17.95 -4.74 9.80
C MET A 272 18.57 -3.66 8.90
N PRO A 273 17.82 -2.64 8.46
CA PRO A 273 18.30 -1.65 7.49
C PRO A 273 19.60 -0.96 7.89
N SER A 274 19.81 -0.73 9.19
CA SER A 274 20.99 0.01 9.68
C SER A 274 21.96 -0.83 10.50
N SER A 275 21.51 -1.90 11.17
CA SER A 275 22.32 -2.55 12.21
C SER A 275 22.97 -3.88 11.81
N ASN A 276 22.98 -4.29 10.54
CA ASN A 276 23.56 -5.55 10.01
C ASN A 276 23.06 -6.88 10.65
N HIS A 277 22.29 -6.82 11.74
CA HIS A 277 21.63 -7.94 12.41
C HIS A 277 20.51 -8.50 11.54
N GLN A 278 20.16 -9.77 11.75
CA GLN A 278 18.99 -10.36 11.11
C GLN A 278 17.71 -9.83 11.75
N PHE A 279 16.74 -9.40 10.93
CA PHE A 279 15.46 -8.89 11.39
C PHE A 279 14.77 -9.86 12.35
N ARG A 280 14.67 -11.14 11.97
CA ARG A 280 13.99 -12.15 12.77
C ARG A 280 14.60 -12.35 14.16
N THR A 281 15.92 -12.24 14.28
CA THR A 281 16.60 -12.34 15.57
C THR A 281 16.22 -11.19 16.48
N ILE A 282 16.24 -9.96 15.96
CA ILE A 282 15.86 -8.77 16.72
C ILE A 282 14.37 -8.79 17.08
N TYR A 283 13.51 -9.14 16.11
CA TYR A 283 12.08 -9.27 16.31
C TYR A 283 11.75 -10.31 17.38
N ASN A 284 12.38 -11.49 17.32
CA ASN A 284 12.23 -12.55 18.32
C ASN A 284 12.73 -12.12 19.70
N SER A 285 13.84 -11.39 19.77
CA SER A 285 14.32 -10.83 21.05
C SER A 285 13.28 -9.95 21.70
N LEU A 286 12.64 -9.10 20.90
CA LEU A 286 11.65 -8.16 21.39
C LEU A 286 10.30 -8.84 21.74
N THR A 287 9.90 -9.90 21.04
CA THR A 287 8.66 -10.65 21.35
C THR A 287 8.81 -11.65 22.49
N HIS A 288 9.99 -12.27 22.65
CA HIS A 288 10.23 -13.29 23.68
C HIS A 288 10.96 -12.78 24.93
N GLY A 289 11.39 -11.52 24.94
CA GLY A 289 12.01 -10.89 26.11
C GLY A 289 13.51 -11.11 26.24
N TYR A 290 14.18 -11.43 25.14
CA TYR A 290 15.65 -11.39 25.10
C TYR A 290 16.13 -9.95 24.93
N THR A 291 17.39 -9.72 25.30
CA THR A 291 18.04 -8.41 25.17
C THR A 291 18.24 -8.05 23.69
N VAL A 292 17.79 -6.86 23.29
CA VAL A 292 18.08 -6.29 21.98
C VAL A 292 19.50 -5.71 21.99
N PRO A 293 20.35 -6.00 20.98
CA PRO A 293 21.70 -5.44 20.89
C PRO A 293 21.70 -3.90 20.92
N PRO A 294 22.70 -3.28 21.57
CA PRO A 294 22.72 -1.84 21.82
C PRO A 294 23.02 -1.00 20.58
N ASP A 295 23.37 -1.60 19.45
CA ASP A 295 23.62 -0.96 18.15
C ASP A 295 22.36 -0.88 17.28
N VAL A 296 21.30 -1.63 17.60
CA VAL A 296 19.98 -1.53 16.94
C VAL A 296 19.23 -0.31 17.49
N LYS A 297 19.47 0.86 16.93
CA LYS A 297 19.01 2.15 17.49
C LYS A 297 18.50 3.14 16.45
N SER A 298 18.57 2.78 15.18
CA SER A 298 18.19 3.67 14.08
C SER A 298 16.67 3.87 14.01
N ARG A 299 16.23 4.89 13.27
CA ARG A 299 14.81 5.17 13.03
C ARG A 299 14.20 4.09 12.12
N GLU A 300 14.99 3.64 11.15
CA GLU A 300 14.68 2.58 10.20
C GLU A 300 14.38 1.28 10.94
N ASP A 301 15.26 0.89 11.87
CA ASP A 301 15.11 -0.31 12.69
C ASP A 301 13.86 -0.22 13.58
N ALA A 302 13.67 0.92 14.22
CA ALA A 302 12.51 1.18 15.09
C ALA A 302 11.19 1.07 14.32
N LEU A 303 11.12 1.69 13.13
CA LEU A 303 9.94 1.67 12.26
C LEU A 303 9.65 0.27 11.71
N LEU A 304 10.67 -0.46 11.26
CA LEU A 304 10.51 -1.81 10.72
C LEU A 304 9.92 -2.76 11.77
N ILE A 305 10.48 -2.77 12.97
CA ILE A 305 10.00 -3.62 14.07
C ILE A 305 8.56 -3.24 14.46
N LEU A 306 8.28 -1.95 14.55
CA LEU A 306 6.94 -1.47 14.92
C LEU A 306 5.89 -1.81 13.85
N THR A 307 6.26 -1.72 12.58
CA THR A 307 5.43 -2.12 11.44
C THR A 307 5.12 -3.61 11.49
N ALA A 308 6.13 -4.45 11.77
CA ALA A 308 5.97 -5.88 11.94
C ALA A 308 5.05 -6.25 13.12
N LEU A 309 5.21 -5.59 14.28
CA LEU A 309 4.33 -5.77 15.43
C LEU A 309 2.88 -5.41 15.09
N LEU A 310 2.67 -4.28 14.39
CA LEU A 310 1.34 -3.88 13.95
C LEU A 310 0.72 -4.91 13.00
N GLY A 311 1.50 -5.46 12.06
CA GLY A 311 1.07 -6.54 11.18
C GLY A 311 0.62 -7.79 11.94
N ASP A 312 1.42 -8.26 12.89
CA ASP A 312 1.06 -9.41 13.73
C ASP A 312 -0.18 -9.14 14.60
N ILE A 313 -0.35 -7.91 15.11
CA ILE A 313 -1.55 -7.50 15.84
C ILE A 313 -2.79 -7.56 14.94
N ILE A 314 -2.72 -7.02 13.72
CA ILE A 314 -3.84 -7.06 12.78
C ILE A 314 -4.18 -8.51 12.43
N TYR A 315 -3.17 -9.33 12.14
CA TYR A 315 -3.34 -10.74 11.83
C TYR A 315 -4.01 -11.50 12.99
N MET A 316 -3.49 -11.34 14.21
CA MET A 316 -4.07 -11.92 15.43
C MET A 316 -5.55 -11.54 15.58
N GLN A 317 -5.88 -10.26 15.46
CA GLN A 317 -7.26 -9.79 15.59
C GLN A 317 -8.18 -10.41 14.53
N ARG A 318 -7.71 -10.55 13.29
CA ARG A 318 -8.50 -11.13 12.19
C ARG A 318 -8.75 -12.62 12.37
N CYS A 319 -7.74 -13.36 12.83
CA CYS A 319 -7.88 -14.79 13.10
C CYS A 319 -8.86 -15.08 14.25
N HIS A 320 -8.89 -14.23 15.28
CA HIS A 320 -9.69 -14.50 16.48
C HIS A 320 -11.10 -13.87 16.46
N LEU A 321 -11.33 -12.78 15.71
CA LEU A 321 -12.68 -12.18 15.53
C LEU A 321 -13.58 -13.01 14.59
N SER A 322 -13.01 -13.93 13.81
CA SER A 322 -13.75 -14.79 12.87
C SER A 322 -14.45 -15.99 13.54
N ILE A 323 -14.24 -16.19 14.85
CA ILE A 323 -14.92 -17.24 15.62
C ILE A 323 -16.13 -16.59 16.28
N PRO A 324 -17.37 -16.91 15.88
CA PRO A 324 -18.55 -16.37 16.53
C PRO A 324 -18.56 -16.81 17.99
N LEU A 325 -18.23 -15.87 18.88
CA LEU A 325 -18.57 -15.97 20.29
C LEU A 325 -20.09 -16.00 20.34
N GLN A 326 -20.67 -17.18 20.46
CA GLN A 326 -22.06 -17.31 20.87
C GLN A 326 -22.23 -16.46 22.13
N SER A 327 -23.02 -15.42 21.95
CA SER A 327 -23.41 -14.44 22.95
C SER A 327 -24.33 -15.12 23.96
N ASP A 328 -23.74 -15.86 24.90
CA ASP A 328 -24.42 -16.11 26.18
C ASP A 328 -24.04 -15.01 27.16
N HIS A 329 -25.05 -14.19 27.39
CA HIS A 329 -25.20 -13.12 28.36
C HIS A 329 -24.28 -13.19 29.59
N HIS A 330 -23.69 -12.03 29.92
CA HIS A 330 -23.40 -11.58 31.29
C HIS A 330 -23.11 -12.69 32.31
N SER A 331 -21.99 -13.38 32.15
CA SER A 331 -21.33 -13.96 33.29
C SER A 331 -19.87 -13.56 33.22
N LEU A 332 -19.34 -13.02 34.32
CA LEU A 332 -17.92 -13.06 34.62
C LEU A 332 -17.53 -14.54 34.63
N ALA A 333 -17.30 -15.12 33.46
CA ALA A 333 -16.89 -16.50 33.32
C ALA A 333 -15.53 -16.59 34.01
N LEU A 334 -15.56 -17.04 35.26
CA LEU A 334 -14.40 -17.33 36.08
C LEU A 334 -13.43 -18.11 35.21
N ARG A 335 -12.30 -17.48 34.90
CA ARG A 335 -11.19 -18.03 34.11
C ARG A 335 -10.92 -19.44 34.62
N ASN A 336 -11.30 -20.46 33.84
CA ASN A 336 -10.98 -21.84 34.17
C ASN A 336 -9.50 -22.07 33.80
N PRO A 337 -8.58 -22.20 34.77
CA PRO A 337 -7.16 -22.41 34.48
C PRO A 337 -6.88 -23.78 33.86
N TYR A 338 -7.88 -24.67 33.78
CA TYR A 338 -7.78 -26.02 33.24
C TYR A 338 -8.33 -26.17 31.81
N THR A 339 -8.65 -25.07 31.12
CA THR A 339 -9.00 -25.09 29.68
C THR A 339 -7.90 -24.39 28.85
N PRO A 340 -6.70 -24.99 28.73
CA PRO A 340 -5.52 -24.33 28.15
C PRO A 340 -5.57 -24.08 26.64
N LEU A 341 -6.72 -24.25 25.97
CA LEU A 341 -6.84 -24.23 24.51
C LEU A 341 -8.11 -23.51 24.00
N SER A 342 -8.71 -22.60 24.78
CA SER A 342 -9.80 -21.78 24.26
C SER A 342 -9.26 -20.63 23.39
N SER A 343 -10.01 -20.22 22.37
CA SER A 343 -9.66 -19.05 21.55
C SER A 343 -9.48 -17.79 22.39
N THR A 344 -10.25 -17.65 23.47
CA THR A 344 -10.19 -16.52 24.40
C THR A 344 -8.92 -16.51 25.26
N SER A 345 -8.45 -17.67 25.74
CA SER A 345 -7.22 -17.75 26.51
C SER A 345 -5.99 -17.50 25.63
N GLU A 346 -6.02 -18.01 24.39
CA GLU A 346 -4.98 -17.75 23.40
C GLU A 346 -4.93 -16.27 22.99
N THR A 347 -6.09 -15.66 22.71
CA THR A 347 -6.16 -14.21 22.40
C THR A 347 -5.62 -13.37 23.55
N SER A 348 -5.95 -13.73 24.79
CA SER A 348 -5.46 -13.03 25.99
C SER A 348 -3.94 -13.17 26.14
N ARG A 349 -3.39 -14.36 25.87
CA ARG A 349 -1.96 -14.64 25.90
C ARG A 349 -1.23 -13.82 24.84
N LEU A 350 -1.66 -13.91 23.59
CA LEU A 350 -1.05 -13.17 22.48
C LEU A 350 -1.15 -11.64 22.69
N THR A 351 -2.28 -11.15 23.20
CA THR A 351 -2.43 -9.73 23.55
C THR A 351 -1.42 -9.31 24.62
N ALA A 352 -1.22 -10.12 25.66
CA ALA A 352 -0.22 -9.84 26.70
C ALA A 352 1.22 -9.86 26.15
N ASP A 353 1.54 -10.81 25.28
CA ASP A 353 2.85 -10.91 24.63
C ASP A 353 3.11 -9.69 23.72
N MET A 354 2.12 -9.26 22.93
CA MET A 354 2.21 -8.06 22.09
C MET A 354 2.32 -6.77 22.91
N MET A 355 1.59 -6.65 24.03
CA MET A 355 1.75 -5.54 24.96
C MET A 355 3.15 -5.50 25.56
N ALA A 356 3.72 -6.65 25.95
CA ALA A 356 5.07 -6.75 26.48
C ALA A 356 6.12 -6.39 25.41
N ALA A 357 5.93 -6.84 24.17
CA ALA A 357 6.75 -6.48 23.03
C ALA A 357 6.75 -4.96 22.80
N LEU A 358 5.58 -4.31 22.77
CA LEU A 358 5.46 -2.86 22.64
C LEU A 358 6.09 -2.09 23.80
N ALA A 359 6.03 -2.61 25.03
CA ALA A 359 6.70 -2.02 26.18
C ALA A 359 8.23 -2.09 26.03
N ARG A 360 8.76 -3.22 25.55
CA ARG A 360 10.20 -3.38 25.26
C ARG A 360 10.65 -2.50 24.09
N TRP A 361 9.81 -2.35 23.06
CA TRP A 361 10.06 -1.40 21.98
C TRP A 361 10.18 0.04 22.52
N GLU A 362 9.27 0.46 23.39
CA GLU A 362 9.33 1.79 24.02
C GLU A 362 10.58 1.94 24.89
N GLN A 363 10.87 0.99 25.77
CA GLN A 363 12.10 1.04 26.58
C GLN A 363 13.37 1.22 25.73
N HIS A 364 13.45 0.57 24.57
CA HIS A 364 14.63 0.57 23.73
C HIS A 364 14.72 1.78 22.79
N PHE A 365 13.60 2.17 22.17
CA PHE A 365 13.57 3.18 21.11
C PHE A 365 12.98 4.53 21.54
N GLN A 366 12.34 4.66 22.71
CA GLN A 366 11.60 5.88 23.10
C GLN A 366 12.45 7.15 23.09
N GLN A 367 13.75 7.07 23.39
CA GLN A 367 14.62 8.25 23.38
C GLN A 367 15.04 8.69 21.97
N GLN A 368 14.96 7.79 21.00
CA GLN A 368 15.49 7.96 19.63
C GLN A 368 14.40 8.00 18.57
N GLY A 369 13.20 7.49 18.87
CA GLY A 369 12.05 7.55 18.00
C GLY A 369 11.62 9.00 17.82
N ASP A 370 11.59 9.45 16.58
CA ASP A 370 10.98 10.73 16.21
C ASP A 370 9.47 10.69 16.42
N ASN A 371 8.84 11.87 16.47
CA ASN A 371 7.41 11.98 16.80
C ASN A 371 6.50 11.25 15.79
N ASP A 372 6.89 11.17 14.51
CA ASP A 372 6.17 10.41 13.49
C ASP A 372 6.11 8.92 13.83
N ILE A 373 7.23 8.31 14.23
CA ILE A 373 7.29 6.90 14.64
C ILE A 373 6.57 6.69 15.98
N ARG A 374 6.67 7.64 16.92
CA ARG A 374 5.92 7.58 18.19
C ARG A 374 4.40 7.64 17.97
N ALA A 375 3.93 8.42 16.99
CA ALA A 375 2.51 8.42 16.63
C ALA A 375 2.06 7.03 16.18
N LEU A 376 2.84 6.37 15.31
CA LEU A 376 2.58 4.98 14.94
C LEU A 376 2.61 4.05 16.17
N TYR A 377 3.52 4.27 17.11
CA TYR A 377 3.63 3.45 18.32
C TYR A 377 2.38 3.51 19.19
N TYR A 378 1.91 4.72 19.49
CA TYR A 378 0.67 4.91 20.24
C TYR A 378 -0.52 4.36 19.47
N PHE A 379 -0.56 4.52 18.15
CA PHE A 379 -1.58 3.92 17.31
C PHE A 379 -1.56 2.39 17.37
N THR A 380 -0.40 1.74 17.33
CA THR A 380 -0.29 0.28 17.48
C THR A 380 -0.85 -0.21 18.82
N LYS A 381 -0.68 0.57 19.90
CA LYS A 381 -1.36 0.31 21.19
C LYS A 381 -2.89 0.49 21.05
N VAL A 382 -3.37 1.54 20.40
CA VAL A 382 -4.81 1.74 20.15
C VAL A 382 -5.41 0.57 19.36
N GLN A 383 -4.75 0.17 18.28
CA GLN A 383 -5.12 -0.98 17.46
C GLN A 383 -5.27 -2.23 18.33
N LEU A 384 -4.26 -2.55 19.15
CA LEU A 384 -4.27 -3.71 20.04
C LEU A 384 -5.41 -3.65 21.08
N MET A 385 -5.71 -2.47 21.61
CA MET A 385 -6.75 -2.26 22.62
C MET A 385 -8.18 -2.23 22.07
N CYS A 386 -8.36 -1.99 20.78
CA CYS A 386 -9.67 -1.89 20.14
C CYS A 386 -9.82 -2.91 18.99
N PRO A 387 -10.03 -4.20 19.29
CA PRO A 387 -10.28 -5.22 18.26
C PRO A 387 -11.57 -4.88 17.50
N GLY A 388 -11.45 -4.43 16.25
CA GLY A 388 -12.59 -3.94 15.46
C GLY A 388 -12.48 -2.48 15.02
N ILE A 389 -11.40 -1.77 15.38
CA ILE A 389 -11.15 -0.39 14.93
C ILE A 389 -11.26 -0.22 13.40
N TRP A 390 -10.95 -1.26 12.63
CA TRP A 390 -11.08 -1.31 11.16
C TRP A 390 -12.53 -1.12 10.66
N GLU A 391 -13.53 -1.29 11.52
CA GLU A 391 -14.95 -1.04 11.17
C GLU A 391 -15.32 0.44 11.25
N LEU A 392 -14.55 1.25 11.99
CA LEU A 392 -14.89 2.65 12.24
C LEU A 392 -15.00 3.50 10.97
N PRO A 393 -14.10 3.39 9.96
CA PRO A 393 -14.25 4.13 8.71
C PRO A 393 -15.59 3.83 8.01
N ARG A 394 -15.99 2.56 8.00
CA ARG A 394 -17.28 2.14 7.43
C ARG A 394 -18.46 2.72 8.20
N LEU A 395 -18.41 2.72 9.54
CA LEU A 395 -19.42 3.34 10.40
C LEU A 395 -19.50 4.85 10.19
N ALA A 396 -18.37 5.50 9.93
CA ALA A 396 -18.26 6.91 9.58
C ALA A 396 -18.67 7.24 8.13
N ARG A 397 -19.03 6.23 7.32
CA ARG A 397 -19.33 6.33 5.88
C ARG A 397 -18.16 6.90 5.06
N TYR A 398 -16.94 6.63 5.49
CA TYR A 398 -15.74 6.99 4.73
C TYR A 398 -15.69 6.23 3.40
N GLY A 399 -15.49 6.96 2.30
CA GLY A 399 -15.41 6.41 0.95
C GLY A 399 -16.69 5.70 0.48
N ALA A 400 -17.88 6.07 0.95
CA ALA A 400 -19.15 5.49 0.48
C ALA A 400 -19.82 6.38 -0.59
N ASP A 401 -19.89 5.88 -1.83
CA ASP A 401 -20.51 6.59 -2.96
C ASP A 401 -22.06 6.59 -2.94
N SER A 402 -22.66 5.84 -2.01
CA SER A 402 -24.12 5.72 -1.88
C SER A 402 -24.55 5.72 -0.41
N PRO A 403 -25.58 6.51 -0.04
CA PRO A 403 -26.17 6.49 1.29
C PRO A 403 -27.07 5.26 1.57
N SER A 404 -27.16 4.28 0.66
CA SER A 404 -28.22 3.25 0.67
C SER A 404 -27.93 1.96 1.44
N SER A 405 -26.73 1.76 2.00
CA SER A 405 -26.46 0.63 2.89
C SER A 405 -26.61 1.08 4.33
N GLU A 406 -27.64 0.59 5.03
CA GLU A 406 -27.76 0.76 6.48
C GLU A 406 -26.46 0.30 7.15
N PRO A 407 -25.84 1.13 8.01
CA PRO A 407 -24.65 0.73 8.73
C PRO A 407 -25.00 -0.48 9.63
N PRO A 408 -24.09 -1.47 9.76
CA PRO A 408 -24.29 -2.56 10.69
C PRO A 408 -24.55 -2.02 12.11
N SER A 409 -25.41 -2.72 12.85
CA SER A 409 -25.80 -2.40 14.23
C SER A 409 -24.60 -1.99 15.08
N THR A 410 -24.61 -0.75 15.59
CA THR A 410 -23.52 -0.11 16.35
C THR A 410 -23.39 -0.60 17.81
N LYS A 411 -24.21 -1.57 18.22
CA LYS A 411 -24.53 -1.83 19.63
C LYS A 411 -23.44 -2.54 20.44
N ASP A 412 -22.45 -3.18 19.82
CA ASP A 412 -21.51 -4.07 20.54
C ASP A 412 -20.04 -3.62 20.54
N PHE A 413 -19.72 -2.43 20.00
CA PHE A 413 -18.34 -1.93 19.95
C PHE A 413 -18.06 -0.86 21.01
N GLU A 414 -17.47 -1.26 22.14
CA GLU A 414 -17.07 -0.40 23.24
C GLU A 414 -15.60 0.03 23.12
N ILE A 415 -15.34 1.34 23.25
CA ILE A 415 -13.98 1.90 23.27
C ILE A 415 -13.50 2.08 24.72
N PRO A 416 -12.37 1.46 25.14
CA PRO A 416 -11.79 1.67 26.46
C PRO A 416 -11.29 3.11 26.66
N ASP A 417 -11.41 3.68 27.86
CA ASP A 417 -10.94 5.05 28.16
C ASP A 417 -9.45 5.24 27.85
N LYS A 418 -8.62 4.24 28.17
CA LYS A 418 -7.18 4.28 27.88
C LYS A 418 -6.87 4.35 26.38
N ALA A 419 -7.75 3.86 25.50
CA ALA A 419 -7.58 3.99 24.06
C ALA A 419 -7.77 5.46 23.60
N ILE A 420 -8.59 6.24 24.31
CA ILE A 420 -8.77 7.68 24.08
C ILE A 420 -7.50 8.43 24.48
N ASP A 421 -6.92 8.13 25.64
CA ASP A 421 -5.67 8.75 26.07
C ASP A 421 -4.54 8.50 25.05
N LEU A 422 -4.47 7.28 24.52
CA LEU A 422 -3.51 6.93 23.47
C LEU A 422 -3.82 7.64 22.14
N ALA A 423 -5.08 7.78 21.74
CA ALA A 423 -5.47 8.52 20.55
C ALA A 423 -5.08 10.02 20.64
N TRP A 424 -5.14 10.61 21.84
CA TRP A 424 -4.59 11.95 22.10
C TRP A 424 -3.08 12.01 21.94
N LEU A 425 -2.36 10.99 22.42
CA LEU A 425 -0.92 10.91 22.22
C LEU A 425 -0.54 10.73 20.74
N VAL A 426 -1.36 10.05 19.93
CA VAL A 426 -1.18 10.01 18.47
C VAL A 426 -1.24 11.44 17.91
N PHE A 427 -2.30 12.18 18.23
CA PHE A 427 -2.47 13.57 17.79
C PHE A 427 -1.29 14.47 18.18
N ASP A 428 -0.89 14.47 19.45
CA ASP A 428 0.20 15.31 19.97
C ASP A 428 1.53 15.04 19.25
N ASN A 429 1.79 13.77 18.90
CA ASN A 429 3.00 13.39 18.19
C ASN A 429 2.92 13.73 16.70
N CYS A 430 1.75 13.62 16.08
CA CYS A 430 1.54 14.06 14.71
C CYS A 430 1.69 15.59 14.54
N ASP A 431 1.12 16.41 15.43
CA ASP A 431 1.30 17.88 15.42
C ASP A 431 2.78 18.27 15.55
N LYS A 432 3.55 17.54 16.37
CA LYS A 432 5.01 17.76 16.47
C LYS A 432 5.76 17.26 15.24
N ALA A 433 5.30 16.19 14.61
CA ALA A 433 5.91 15.65 13.40
C ALA A 433 5.69 16.58 12.20
N SER A 434 4.48 17.13 12.03
CA SER A 434 4.14 17.99 10.90
C SER A 434 4.92 19.30 10.87
N LYS A 435 5.52 19.72 11.99
CA LYS A 435 6.43 20.88 12.04
C LYS A 435 7.75 20.65 11.29
N VAL A 436 8.10 19.41 10.98
CA VAL A 436 9.30 19.05 10.21
C VAL A 436 8.89 18.59 8.81
N PRO A 437 9.29 19.30 7.73
CA PRO A 437 8.86 19.00 6.36
C PRO A 437 9.11 17.54 5.93
N GLU A 438 10.29 17.01 6.24
CA GLU A 438 10.67 15.61 5.93
C GLU A 438 9.75 14.57 6.59
N ARG A 439 9.14 14.91 7.73
CA ARG A 439 8.25 13.99 8.46
C ARG A 439 6.81 14.06 7.96
N LYS A 440 6.42 15.14 7.24
CA LYS A 440 5.08 15.23 6.63
C LYS A 440 4.83 14.16 5.56
N VAL A 441 5.91 13.65 4.95
CA VAL A 441 5.86 12.59 3.94
C VAL A 441 5.81 11.16 4.51
N ALA A 442 5.61 11.01 5.82
CA ALA A 442 5.37 9.71 6.42
C ALA A 442 3.97 9.21 6.06
N ILE A 443 3.92 8.07 5.35
CA ILE A 443 2.68 7.53 4.76
C ILE A 443 1.67 7.01 5.80
N TRP A 444 2.11 6.75 7.03
CA TRP A 444 1.22 6.28 8.09
C TRP A 444 0.44 7.40 8.79
N LEU A 445 0.97 8.63 8.79
CA LEU A 445 0.39 9.76 9.53
C LEU A 445 -1.09 10.04 9.23
N PRO A 446 -1.54 10.17 7.97
CA PRO A 446 -2.96 10.46 7.70
C PRO A 446 -3.87 9.34 8.22
N ILE A 447 -3.45 8.08 8.04
CA ILE A 447 -4.21 6.90 8.43
C ILE A 447 -4.33 6.81 9.96
N VAL A 448 -3.21 6.91 10.70
CA VAL A 448 -3.24 6.78 12.15
C VAL A 448 -3.96 7.94 12.83
N LEU A 449 -3.85 9.16 12.30
CA LEU A 449 -4.61 10.33 12.77
C LEU A 449 -6.11 10.13 12.55
N PHE A 450 -6.50 9.77 11.33
CA PHE A 450 -7.90 9.56 11.01
C PHE A 450 -8.52 8.46 11.87
N MET A 451 -7.88 7.30 11.95
CA MET A 451 -8.36 6.18 12.77
C MET A 451 -8.45 6.56 14.26
N SER A 452 -7.47 7.30 14.79
CA SER A 452 -7.51 7.79 16.18
C SER A 452 -8.66 8.78 16.43
N SER A 453 -8.94 9.65 15.47
CA SER A 453 -10.09 10.57 15.56
C SER A 453 -11.42 9.82 15.56
N LEU A 454 -11.53 8.72 14.81
CA LEU A 454 -12.74 7.88 14.81
C LEU A 454 -12.93 7.12 16.12
N VAL A 455 -11.84 6.72 16.79
CA VAL A 455 -11.90 6.13 18.15
C VAL A 455 -12.50 7.14 19.13
N ILE A 456 -12.05 8.40 19.08
CA ILE A 456 -12.60 9.48 19.90
C ILE A 456 -14.06 9.75 19.57
N TRP A 457 -14.40 9.87 18.29
CA TRP A 457 -15.78 10.05 17.83
C TRP A 457 -16.69 8.94 18.37
N LYS A 458 -16.31 7.67 18.20
CA LYS A 458 -17.14 6.53 18.61
C LYS A 458 -17.38 6.53 20.11
N LYS A 459 -16.36 6.83 20.93
CA LYS A 459 -16.51 6.94 22.39
C LYS A 459 -17.42 8.09 22.80
N LEU A 460 -17.24 9.27 22.23
CA LEU A 460 -18.07 10.43 22.53
C LEU A 460 -19.53 10.20 22.12
N HIS A 461 -19.75 9.49 21.00
CA HIS A 461 -21.08 9.17 20.50
C HIS A 461 -21.79 8.07 21.32
N SER A 462 -21.04 7.17 21.96
CA SER A 462 -21.61 6.12 22.83
C SER A 462 -21.79 6.56 24.29
N GLN A 463 -21.22 7.70 24.70
CA GLN A 463 -21.33 8.22 26.06
C GLN A 463 -22.70 8.81 26.35
N HIS A 464 -23.23 8.51 27.54
CA HIS A 464 -24.45 9.14 28.02
C HIS A 464 -24.18 10.63 28.33
N PRO A 465 -25.12 11.56 28.07
CA PRO A 465 -24.92 13.01 28.25
C PRO A 465 -24.45 13.45 29.65
N THR A 466 -24.63 12.60 30.66
CA THR A 466 -24.25 12.85 32.05
C THR A 466 -22.79 12.51 32.38
N ASP A 467 -22.07 11.82 31.50
CA ASP A 467 -20.71 11.28 31.72
C ASP A 467 -19.65 11.86 30.75
N LEU A 468 -19.86 13.07 30.23
CA LEU A 468 -18.97 13.74 29.27
C LEU A 468 -17.62 14.15 29.88
N LYS A 469 -16.76 13.18 30.19
CA LYS A 469 -15.39 13.41 30.68
C LYS A 469 -14.42 13.89 29.60
N HIS A 470 -14.73 13.64 28.32
CA HIS A 470 -13.79 13.85 27.20
C HIS A 470 -14.19 14.99 26.24
N GLY A 471 -15.12 15.86 26.64
CA GLY A 471 -15.52 17.04 25.86
C GLY A 471 -16.63 16.77 24.85
N THR A 472 -16.69 17.59 23.78
CA THR A 472 -17.74 17.53 22.75
C THR A 472 -17.16 17.09 21.41
N LEU A 473 -18.00 16.70 20.45
CA LEU A 473 -17.57 16.34 19.09
C LEU A 473 -16.79 17.47 18.36
N ARG A 474 -16.83 18.72 18.86
CA ARG A 474 -16.01 19.83 18.33
C ARG A 474 -14.52 19.54 18.36
N VAL A 475 -14.10 18.66 19.25
CA VAL A 475 -12.72 18.20 19.44
C VAL A 475 -12.17 17.50 18.17
N LEU A 476 -13.03 16.93 17.32
CA LEU A 476 -12.63 16.38 16.02
C LEU A 476 -12.08 17.44 15.06
N GLY A 477 -12.40 18.72 15.28
CA GLY A 477 -11.86 19.84 14.49
C GLY A 477 -10.34 19.93 14.56
N MET A 478 -9.74 19.60 15.70
CA MET A 478 -8.27 19.60 15.84
C MET A 478 -7.62 18.53 14.95
N PHE A 479 -8.20 17.33 14.90
CA PHE A 479 -7.73 16.26 14.02
C PHE A 479 -7.90 16.64 12.54
N LYS A 480 -9.05 17.22 12.19
CA LYS A 480 -9.32 17.71 10.84
C LYS A 480 -8.26 18.72 10.40
N ASP A 481 -7.99 19.73 11.21
CA ASP A 481 -7.01 20.78 10.90
C ASP A 481 -5.61 20.20 10.73
N GLU A 482 -5.26 19.14 11.47
CA GLU A 482 -3.96 18.48 11.33
C GLU A 482 -3.87 17.60 10.09
N ILE A 483 -4.92 16.83 9.77
CA ILE A 483 -4.98 16.01 8.55
C ILE A 483 -4.91 16.91 7.31
N ALA A 484 -5.55 18.08 7.33
CA ALA A 484 -5.52 19.03 6.22
C ALA A 484 -4.12 19.59 5.90
N LYS A 485 -3.15 19.51 6.84
CA LYS A 485 -1.76 19.95 6.61
C LYS A 485 -0.90 18.91 5.91
N LEU A 486 -1.40 17.68 5.75
CA LEU A 486 -0.67 16.57 5.15
C LEU A 486 -0.92 16.52 3.63
N PRO A 487 0.09 16.10 2.85
CA PRO A 487 0.06 16.21 1.39
C PRO A 487 -0.71 15.08 0.68
N TRP A 488 -1.45 14.24 1.41
CA TRP A 488 -1.94 12.97 0.88
C TRP A 488 -3.37 13.06 0.32
N PRO A 489 -3.69 12.37 -0.79
CA PRO A 489 -4.98 12.50 -1.45
C PRO A 489 -6.18 12.08 -0.58
N CYS A 490 -5.99 11.13 0.34
CA CYS A 490 -7.01 10.71 1.29
C CYS A 490 -7.39 11.79 2.31
N CYS A 491 -6.53 12.79 2.54
CA CYS A 491 -6.75 13.81 3.58
C CYS A 491 -8.01 14.64 3.32
N ALA A 492 -8.33 14.93 2.06
CA ALA A 492 -9.54 15.67 1.68
C ALA A 492 -10.82 14.91 2.08
N GLU A 493 -10.91 13.61 1.78
CA GLU A 493 -12.10 12.83 2.15
C GLU A 493 -12.14 12.51 3.65
N MET A 494 -10.99 12.31 4.29
CA MET A 494 -10.89 12.14 5.74
C MET A 494 -11.40 13.39 6.47
N THR A 495 -10.97 14.59 6.06
CA THR A 495 -11.44 15.86 6.64
C THR A 495 -12.92 16.10 6.40
N ASN A 496 -13.43 15.85 5.18
CA ASN A 496 -14.86 15.88 4.87
C ASN A 496 -15.65 14.91 5.75
N THR A 497 -15.11 13.72 6.01
CA THR A 497 -15.74 12.73 6.89
C THR A 497 -15.85 13.27 8.31
N LEU A 498 -14.78 13.83 8.87
CA LEU A 498 -14.81 14.42 10.22
C LEU A 498 -15.78 15.59 10.32
N ASP A 499 -15.86 16.45 9.30
CA ASP A 499 -16.84 17.53 9.23
C ASP A 499 -18.29 17.02 9.27
N ARG A 500 -18.58 15.92 8.58
CA ARG A 500 -19.91 15.28 8.63
C ARG A 500 -20.20 14.75 10.03
N LEU A 501 -19.22 14.11 10.67
CA LEU A 501 -19.36 13.57 12.03
C LEU A 501 -19.52 14.63 13.11
N MET A 502 -18.98 15.83 12.92
CA MET A 502 -19.14 16.96 13.86
C MET A 502 -20.54 17.60 13.80
N LYS A 503 -21.26 17.43 12.69
CA LYS A 503 -22.59 18.02 12.44
C LYS A 503 -23.73 17.10 12.87
N ASN A 504 -23.46 15.80 12.95
CA ASN A 504 -24.38 14.77 13.43
C ASN A 504 -24.21 14.54 14.93
#